data_AF-A0A9X4EAM0-F1
#
_entry.id   AF-A0A9X4EAM0-F1
#
_cell.length_a   1.000
_cell.length_b   1.000
_cell.length_c   1.000
_cell.angle_alpha   90.00
_cell.angle_beta   90.00
_cell.angle_gamma   90.00
#
_symmetry.space_group_name_H-M   'P 1'
#
loop_
_entity.id
_entity.type
_entity.pdbx_description
1 polymer ?
#
loop_
_entity_poly.entity_id
_entity_poly.type
_entity_poly.pdbx_seq_one_letter_code
_entity_poly.pdbx_strand_id
1 'polypeptide(L)'
;MIAFWIAAALLTAGVLLALLRPLMVPPKTVDAGTPEVDIYKDQMAEVERDVARGLLTDDQATAARAEVGRRLLAASSRAKAAAPSASAAPKPARKLATALMVAVPLLTMGIYLRLGSPDLPAQPAAARTDQGPAQQAQAVLKTLQDRVAANPKDLEAWKALATTQGMLNQNDQAATSWAQAVAPGAG
;
A
#
# COMPACT_ATOMS: atom_id res chain seq x y z
N MET A 1 22.68 14.18 -2.63
CA MET A 1 21.63 14.15 -1.59
C MET A 1 20.32 14.77 -2.08
N ILE A 2 20.33 15.98 -2.67
CA ILE A 2 19.11 16.63 -3.21
C ILE A 2 18.37 15.78 -4.27
N ALA A 3 19.11 15.08 -5.14
CA ALA A 3 18.53 14.27 -6.22
C ALA A 3 17.65 13.10 -5.70
N PHE A 4 18.02 12.49 -4.57
CA PHE A 4 17.22 11.45 -3.93
C PHE A 4 15.88 12.01 -3.45
N TRP A 5 15.90 13.14 -2.75
CA TRP A 5 14.70 13.80 -2.26
C TRP A 5 13.77 14.26 -3.39
N ILE A 6 14.33 14.76 -4.49
CA ILE A 6 13.56 15.11 -5.69
C ILE A 6 12.90 13.86 -6.29
N ALA A 7 13.65 12.77 -6.47
CA ALA A 7 13.10 11.52 -7.00
C ALA A 7 12.01 10.93 -6.08
N ALA A 8 12.24 10.92 -4.77
CA ALA A 8 11.27 10.46 -3.78
C ALA A 8 9.99 11.31 -3.78
N ALA A 9 10.12 12.65 -3.86
CA ALA A 9 9.00 13.57 -3.95
C ALA A 9 8.19 13.37 -5.24
N LEU A 10 8.87 13.23 -6.39
CA LEU A 10 8.22 12.99 -7.68
C LEU A 10 7.47 11.65 -7.71
N LEU A 11 8.09 10.58 -7.21
CA LEU A 11 7.44 9.27 -7.12
C LEU A 11 6.22 9.32 -6.21
N THR A 12 6.35 9.94 -5.04
CA THR A 12 5.23 10.11 -4.10
C THR A 12 4.11 10.91 -4.74
N ALA A 13 4.41 12.05 -5.37
CA ALA A 13 3.44 12.87 -6.08
C ALA A 13 2.76 12.10 -7.22
N GLY A 14 3.51 11.31 -8.00
CA GLY A 14 2.97 10.48 -9.07
C GLY A 14 1.99 9.42 -8.55
N VAL A 15 2.35 8.72 -7.47
CA VAL A 15 1.47 7.75 -6.80
C VAL A 15 0.22 8.43 -6.26
N LEU A 16 0.37 9.59 -5.61
CA LEU A 16 -0.76 10.37 -5.12
C LEU A 16 -1.71 10.78 -6.26
N LEU A 17 -1.18 11.29 -7.38
CA LEU A 17 -2.00 11.66 -8.54
C LEU A 17 -2.73 10.46 -9.15
N ALA A 18 -2.05 9.31 -9.26
CA ALA A 18 -2.65 8.08 -9.78
C ALA A 18 -3.82 7.58 -8.89
N LEU A 19 -3.68 7.69 -7.57
CA LEU A 19 -4.71 7.34 -6.58
C LEU A 19 -5.84 8.38 -6.49
N LEU A 20 -5.55 9.66 -6.76
CA LEU A 20 -6.56 10.72 -6.82
C LEU A 20 -7.47 10.60 -8.05
N ARG A 21 -6.94 10.10 -9.18
CA ARG A 21 -7.69 9.92 -10.43
C ARG A 21 -8.99 9.13 -10.27
N PRO A 22 -9.02 7.89 -9.72
CA PRO A 22 -10.27 7.14 -9.52
C PRO A 22 -11.19 7.79 -8.49
N LEU A 23 -10.66 8.64 -7.59
CA LEU A 23 -11.47 9.42 -6.67
C LEU A 23 -12.16 10.59 -7.39
N MET A 24 -11.49 11.23 -8.34
CA MET A 24 -11.99 12.36 -9.11
C MET A 24 -12.91 11.96 -10.26
N VAL A 25 -12.68 10.79 -10.86
CA VAL A 25 -13.51 10.25 -11.94
C VAL A 25 -14.78 9.65 -11.32
N PRO A 26 -15.98 10.19 -11.60
CA PRO A 26 -17.21 9.54 -11.17
C PRO A 26 -17.25 8.13 -11.78
N PRO A 27 -17.70 7.12 -11.02
CA PRO A 27 -17.81 5.77 -11.57
C PRO A 27 -18.63 5.86 -12.86
N LYS A 28 -18.09 5.30 -13.96
CA LYS A 28 -18.91 5.02 -15.13
C LYS A 28 -19.99 4.07 -14.64
N THR A 29 -21.18 4.58 -14.42
CA THR A 29 -22.35 3.72 -14.33
C THR A 29 -22.43 3.01 -15.66
N VAL A 30 -22.14 1.72 -15.66
CA VAL A 30 -22.77 0.83 -16.63
C VAL A 30 -24.25 1.02 -16.31
N ASP A 31 -24.89 1.83 -17.14
CA ASP A 31 -26.23 2.35 -16.90
C ASP A 31 -27.20 1.20 -17.10
N ALA A 32 -27.30 0.31 -16.10
CA ALA A 32 -28.02 -0.95 -16.20
C ALA A 32 -29.51 -0.77 -16.56
N GLY A 33 -30.05 0.44 -16.41
CA GLY A 33 -31.41 0.79 -16.79
C GLY A 33 -31.57 1.21 -18.27
N THR A 34 -30.52 1.66 -18.95
CA THR A 34 -30.63 2.10 -20.36
C THR A 34 -30.80 0.98 -21.37
N PRO A 35 -30.10 -0.17 -21.29
CA PRO A 35 -30.29 -1.27 -22.24
C PRO A 35 -31.71 -1.83 -22.18
N GLU A 36 -32.30 -1.97 -20.99
CA GLU A 36 -33.64 -2.55 -20.83
C GLU A 36 -34.72 -1.63 -21.41
N VAL A 37 -34.59 -0.31 -21.23
CA VAL A 37 -35.51 0.69 -21.79
C VAL A 37 -35.45 0.70 -23.31
N ASP A 38 -34.26 0.62 -23.90
CA ASP A 38 -34.11 0.64 -25.36
C ASP A 38 -34.62 -0.67 -25.99
N ILE A 39 -34.42 -1.81 -25.34
CA ILE A 39 -35.02 -3.10 -25.75
C ILE A 39 -36.56 -3.01 -25.79
N TYR A 40 -37.21 -2.43 -24.77
CA TYR A 40 -38.67 -2.32 -24.76
C TYR A 40 -39.20 -1.29 -25.77
N LYS A 41 -38.43 -0.25 -26.11
CA LYS A 41 -38.78 0.65 -27.23
C LYS A 41 -38.73 -0.08 -28.57
N ASP A 42 -37.71 -0.90 -28.79
CA ASP A 42 -37.58 -1.71 -29.99
C ASP A 42 -38.73 -2.74 -30.10
N GLN A 43 -39.12 -3.36 -28.98
CA GLN A 43 -40.29 -4.24 -28.92
C GLN A 43 -41.59 -3.50 -29.26
N MET A 44 -41.75 -2.25 -28.81
CA MET A 44 -42.91 -1.44 -29.19
C MET A 44 -42.93 -1.19 -30.70
N ALA A 45 -41.77 -0.86 -31.29
CA ALA A 45 -41.65 -0.67 -32.73
C ALA A 45 -41.89 -1.98 -33.51
N GLU A 46 -41.56 -3.13 -32.94
CA GLU A 46 -41.85 -4.44 -33.53
C GLU A 46 -43.36 -4.74 -33.55
N VAL A 47 -44.07 -4.47 -32.45
CA VAL A 47 -45.53 -4.58 -32.39
C VAL A 47 -46.19 -3.71 -33.48
N GLU A 48 -45.73 -2.47 -33.67
CA GLU A 48 -46.26 -1.61 -34.74
C GLU A 48 -46.00 -2.16 -36.15
N ARG A 49 -44.82 -2.76 -36.38
CA ARG A 49 -44.52 -3.42 -37.65
C ARG A 49 -45.40 -4.65 -37.90
N ASP A 50 -45.69 -5.43 -36.86
CA ASP A 50 -46.56 -6.60 -36.97
C ASP A 50 -48.02 -6.23 -37.25
N VAL A 51 -48.49 -5.13 -36.66
CA VAL A 51 -49.80 -4.54 -36.98
C VAL A 51 -49.83 -4.07 -38.44
N ALA A 52 -48.81 -3.35 -38.89
CA ALA A 52 -48.72 -2.89 -40.28
C ALA A 52 -48.66 -4.06 -41.29
N ARG A 53 -48.12 -5.21 -40.88
CA ARG A 53 -48.09 -6.45 -41.68
C ARG A 53 -49.38 -7.28 -41.60
N GLY A 54 -50.34 -6.89 -40.77
CA GLY A 54 -51.58 -7.63 -40.55
C GLY A 54 -51.38 -8.96 -39.80
N LEU A 55 -50.29 -9.10 -39.05
CA LEU A 55 -49.96 -10.31 -38.29
C LEU A 55 -50.64 -10.36 -36.91
N LEU A 56 -51.08 -9.20 -36.40
CA LEU A 56 -51.80 -9.05 -35.14
C LEU A 56 -53.20 -8.51 -35.41
N THR A 57 -54.21 -9.07 -34.73
CA THR A 57 -55.53 -8.45 -34.68
C THR A 57 -55.51 -7.21 -33.78
N ASP A 58 -56.49 -6.31 -33.92
CA ASP A 58 -56.56 -5.09 -33.11
C ASP A 58 -56.57 -5.35 -31.60
N ASP A 59 -57.26 -6.41 -31.17
CA ASP A 59 -57.30 -6.83 -29.76
C ASP A 59 -55.93 -7.34 -29.28
N GLN A 60 -55.25 -8.14 -30.10
CA GLN A 60 -53.91 -8.65 -29.80
C GLN A 60 -52.88 -7.52 -29.75
N ALA A 61 -52.97 -6.58 -30.69
CA ALA A 61 -52.11 -5.40 -30.75
C ALA A 61 -52.30 -4.50 -29.52
N THR A 62 -53.55 -4.29 -29.10
CA THR A 62 -53.88 -3.51 -27.91
C THR A 62 -53.32 -4.16 -26.65
N ALA A 63 -53.49 -5.48 -26.49
CA ALA A 63 -52.92 -6.22 -25.37
C ALA A 63 -51.38 -6.18 -25.36
N ALA A 64 -50.74 -6.34 -26.53
CA ALA A 64 -49.28 -6.29 -26.67
C ALA A 64 -48.71 -4.90 -26.29
N ARG A 65 -49.31 -3.82 -26.81
CA ARG A 65 -48.92 -2.44 -26.46
C ARG A 65 -49.05 -2.17 -24.97
N ALA A 66 -50.14 -2.63 -24.34
CA ALA A 66 -50.36 -2.45 -22.92
C ALA A 66 -49.29 -3.16 -22.07
N GLU A 67 -48.93 -4.40 -22.43
CA GLU A 67 -47.91 -5.17 -21.71
C GLU A 67 -46.50 -4.59 -21.88
N VAL A 68 -46.09 -4.29 -23.13
CA VAL A 68 -44.77 -3.70 -23.42
C VAL A 68 -44.67 -2.31 -22.79
N GLY A 69 -45.73 -1.50 -22.85
CA GLY A 69 -45.80 -0.19 -22.21
C GLY A 69 -45.67 -0.26 -20.69
N ARG A 70 -46.34 -1.23 -20.05
CA ARG A 70 -46.20 -1.46 -18.60
C ARG A 70 -44.75 -1.82 -18.23
N ARG A 71 -44.11 -2.70 -19.01
CA ARG A 71 -42.71 -3.12 -18.79
C ARG A 71 -41.74 -1.95 -19.00
N LEU A 72 -41.95 -1.15 -20.04
CA LEU A 72 -41.19 0.06 -20.32
C LEU A 72 -41.30 1.08 -19.17
N LEU A 73 -42.50 1.31 -18.63
CA LEU A 73 -42.71 2.18 -17.47
C LEU A 73 -42.00 1.65 -16.22
N ALA A 74 -42.07 0.34 -15.96
CA ALA A 74 -41.37 -0.27 -14.85
C ALA A 74 -39.84 -0.21 -15.00
N ALA A 75 -39.32 -0.43 -16.21
CA ALA A 75 -37.89 -0.34 -16.53
C ALA A 75 -37.38 1.10 -16.44
N SER A 76 -38.12 2.07 -16.97
CA SER A 76 -37.78 3.50 -16.86
C SER A 76 -37.81 4.00 -15.41
N SER A 77 -38.75 3.51 -14.59
CA SER A 77 -38.80 3.80 -13.16
C SER A 77 -37.61 3.20 -12.42
N ARG A 78 -37.23 1.95 -12.73
CA ARG A 78 -36.00 1.32 -12.22
C ARG A 78 -34.75 2.06 -12.68
N ALA A 79 -34.67 2.48 -13.95
CA ALA A 79 -33.56 3.26 -14.49
C ALA A 79 -33.45 4.62 -13.79
N LYS A 80 -34.57 5.28 -13.48
CA LYS A 80 -34.59 6.56 -12.76
C LYS A 80 -34.24 6.40 -11.26
N ALA A 81 -34.59 5.27 -10.66
CA ALA A 81 -34.24 4.93 -9.28
C ALA A 81 -32.79 4.41 -9.13
N ALA A 82 -32.30 3.70 -10.15
CA ALA A 82 -30.92 3.22 -10.26
C ALA A 82 -29.99 4.25 -10.90
N ALA A 83 -30.54 5.35 -11.44
CA ALA A 83 -29.78 6.51 -11.84
C ALA A 83 -28.89 6.87 -10.64
N PRO A 84 -27.57 6.97 -10.85
CA PRO A 84 -26.65 7.12 -9.75
C PRO A 84 -26.99 8.40 -8.98
N SER A 85 -27.57 8.27 -7.80
CA SER A 85 -26.85 8.84 -6.67
C SER A 85 -25.56 8.08 -6.66
N ALA A 86 -24.54 8.63 -7.34
CA ALA A 86 -23.23 8.01 -7.48
C ALA A 86 -22.91 7.36 -6.14
N SER A 87 -22.61 6.05 -6.15
CA SER A 87 -21.95 5.40 -5.03
C SER A 87 -20.50 5.93 -4.94
N ALA A 88 -20.38 7.25 -4.88
CA ALA A 88 -19.29 7.94 -4.25
C ALA A 88 -19.51 7.70 -2.77
N ALA A 89 -18.46 7.24 -2.08
CA ALA A 89 -18.43 7.28 -0.63
C ALA A 89 -19.01 8.63 -0.16
N PRO A 90 -19.85 8.65 0.89
CA PRO A 90 -20.50 9.88 1.34
C PRO A 90 -19.46 11.01 1.43
N LYS A 91 -19.81 12.24 0.99
CA LYS A 91 -18.88 13.39 0.96
C LYS A 91 -17.90 13.47 2.14
N PRO A 92 -18.28 13.20 3.42
CA PRO A 92 -17.31 13.12 4.52
C PRO A 92 -16.25 12.02 4.39
N ALA A 93 -16.59 10.82 3.92
CA ALA A 93 -15.66 9.71 3.72
C ALA A 93 -14.62 10.01 2.62
N ARG A 94 -15.04 10.66 1.53
CA ARG A 94 -14.11 11.10 0.47
C ARG A 94 -13.14 12.17 0.98
N LYS A 95 -13.62 13.14 1.78
CA LYS A 95 -12.77 14.16 2.42
C LYS A 95 -11.76 13.53 3.39
N LEU A 96 -12.19 12.57 4.20
CA LEU A 96 -11.33 11.85 5.13
C LEU A 96 -10.25 11.05 4.38
N ALA A 97 -10.62 10.31 3.33
CA ALA A 97 -9.68 9.57 2.49
C ALA A 97 -8.62 10.50 1.87
N THR A 98 -9.04 11.65 1.30
CA THR A 98 -8.09 12.63 0.77
C THR A 98 -7.21 13.25 1.85
N ALA A 99 -7.74 13.49 3.06
CA ALA A 99 -6.97 14.04 4.17
C ALA A 99 -5.89 13.05 4.64
N LEU A 100 -6.25 11.78 4.84
CA LEU A 100 -5.32 10.73 5.25
C LEU A 100 -4.22 10.50 4.21
N MET A 101 -4.58 10.54 2.94
CA MET A 101 -3.66 10.35 1.82
C MET A 101 -2.54 11.40 1.77
N VAL A 102 -2.80 12.63 2.25
CA VAL A 102 -1.78 13.68 2.39
C VAL A 102 -1.12 13.67 3.77
N ALA A 103 -1.91 13.45 4.83
CA ALA A 103 -1.43 13.48 6.20
C ALA A 103 -0.42 12.36 6.49
N VAL A 104 -0.63 11.15 5.96
CA VAL A 104 0.26 10.01 6.20
C VAL A 104 1.68 10.28 5.69
N PRO A 105 1.92 10.64 4.41
CA PRO A 105 3.26 10.98 3.93
C PRO A 105 3.92 12.13 4.71
N LEU A 106 3.16 13.17 5.07
CA LEU A 106 3.70 14.29 5.85
C LEU A 106 4.10 13.85 7.26
N LEU A 107 3.29 13.03 7.91
CA LEU A 107 3.59 12.49 9.24
C LEU A 107 4.81 11.57 9.18
N THR A 108 4.89 10.69 8.18
CA THR A 108 6.06 9.83 7.95
C THR A 108 7.33 10.66 7.75
N MET A 109 7.26 11.73 6.94
CA MET A 109 8.38 12.65 6.75
C MET A 109 8.78 13.31 8.08
N GLY A 110 7.82 13.83 8.85
CA GLY A 110 8.10 14.45 10.14
C GLY A 110 8.73 13.48 11.15
N ILE A 111 8.27 12.23 11.20
CA ILE A 111 8.88 11.18 12.03
C ILE A 111 10.32 10.90 11.56
N TYR A 112 10.54 10.78 10.25
CA TYR A 112 11.88 10.53 9.70
C TYR A 112 12.85 11.68 10.00
N LEU A 113 12.40 12.94 9.91
CA LEU A 113 13.25 14.08 10.25
C LEU A 113 13.58 14.15 11.74
N ARG A 114 12.69 13.65 12.61
CA ARG A 114 12.91 13.66 14.06
C ARG A 114 13.77 12.49 14.56
N LEU A 115 13.56 11.30 14.01
CA LEU A 115 14.15 10.04 14.51
C LEU A 115 15.20 9.45 13.56
N GLY A 116 15.16 9.82 12.29
CA GLY A 116 16.08 9.36 11.28
C GLY A 116 17.35 10.20 11.21
N SER A 117 18.15 9.92 10.19
CA SER A 117 19.43 10.59 9.97
C SER A 117 19.49 11.13 8.54
N PRO A 118 18.72 12.20 8.23
CA PRO A 118 18.61 12.76 6.87
C PRO A 118 19.95 13.28 6.33
N ASP A 119 20.87 13.64 7.22
CA ASP A 119 22.19 14.19 6.90
C ASP A 119 23.24 13.10 6.62
N LEU A 120 22.90 11.82 6.73
CA LEU A 120 23.84 10.75 6.38
C LEU A 120 24.11 10.76 4.88
N PRO A 121 25.39 10.83 4.46
CA PRO A 121 25.74 10.76 3.06
C PRO A 121 25.36 9.38 2.49
N ALA A 122 24.91 9.37 1.24
CA ALA A 122 24.58 8.13 0.55
C ALA A 122 25.84 7.25 0.44
N GLN A 123 25.71 5.96 0.81
CA GLN A 123 26.79 4.98 0.71
C GLN A 123 26.56 4.05 -0.48
N PRO A 124 26.99 4.43 -1.70
CA PRO A 124 26.83 3.59 -2.89
C PRO A 124 27.58 2.27 -2.72
N ALA A 125 27.07 1.21 -3.35
CA ALA A 125 27.61 -0.14 -3.18
C ALA A 125 29.10 -0.25 -3.51
N ALA A 126 29.59 0.56 -4.46
CA ALA A 126 31.01 0.62 -4.82
C ALA A 126 31.89 1.37 -3.80
N ALA A 127 31.33 2.22 -2.93
CA ALA A 127 32.08 2.94 -1.89
C ALA A 127 32.12 2.20 -0.55
N ARG A 128 31.41 1.07 -0.43
CA ARG A 128 31.62 0.10 0.64
C ARG A 128 32.90 -0.66 0.31
N THR A 129 34.06 -0.07 0.64
CA THR A 129 35.34 -0.80 0.69
C THR A 129 35.18 -2.06 1.53
N ASP A 130 35.92 -3.12 1.22
CA ASP A 130 35.92 -4.43 1.91
C ASP A 130 36.20 -4.38 3.43
N GLN A 131 36.44 -3.19 3.99
CA GLN A 131 36.29 -2.87 5.41
C GLN A 131 34.81 -2.87 5.84
N GLY A 132 34.12 -3.98 5.57
CA GLY A 132 32.77 -4.18 6.06
C GLY A 132 32.72 -4.24 7.59
N PRO A 133 31.51 -4.24 8.18
CA PRO A 133 31.30 -4.42 9.62
C PRO A 133 32.09 -5.59 10.22
N ALA A 134 32.37 -6.62 9.40
CA ALA A 134 33.19 -7.77 9.75
C ALA A 134 34.66 -7.44 10.07
N GLN A 135 35.32 -6.57 9.30
CA GLN A 135 36.72 -6.19 9.58
C GLN A 135 36.82 -5.29 10.81
N GLN A 136 35.85 -4.39 10.99
CA GLN A 136 35.78 -3.52 12.16
C GLN A 136 35.52 -4.34 13.44
N ALA A 137 34.63 -5.33 13.36
CA ALA A 137 34.39 -6.28 14.45
C ALA A 137 35.61 -7.17 14.74
N GLN A 138 36.40 -7.56 13.73
CA GLN A 138 37.67 -8.26 13.94
C GLN A 138 38.73 -7.39 14.62
N ALA A 139 38.82 -6.10 14.31
CA ALA A 139 39.73 -5.17 14.97
C ALA A 139 39.37 -4.96 16.46
N VAL A 140 38.07 -4.84 16.76
CA VAL A 140 37.57 -4.77 18.14
C VAL A 140 37.82 -6.07 18.89
N LEU A 141 37.58 -7.22 18.25
CA LEU A 141 37.89 -8.55 18.80
C LEU A 141 39.34 -8.66 19.23
N LYS A 142 40.29 -8.27 18.35
CA LYS A 142 41.72 -8.31 18.66
C LYS A 142 42.09 -7.43 19.86
N THR A 143 41.55 -6.22 19.91
CA THR A 143 41.80 -5.29 21.03
C THR A 143 41.32 -5.87 22.36
N LEU A 144 40.16 -6.53 22.36
CA LEU A 144 39.59 -7.17 23.55
C LEU A 144 40.40 -8.40 23.98
N GLN A 145 40.90 -9.19 23.02
CA GLN A 145 41.81 -10.32 23.28
C GLN A 145 43.10 -9.85 23.97
N ASP A 146 43.71 -8.78 23.46
CA ASP A 146 44.92 -8.20 24.06
C ASP A 146 44.64 -7.67 25.48
N ARG A 147 43.47 -7.08 25.72
CA ARG A 147 43.08 -6.56 27.04
C ARG A 147 42.89 -7.66 28.08
N VAL A 148 42.23 -8.76 27.73
CA VAL A 148 42.08 -9.90 28.67
C VAL A 148 43.40 -10.66 28.85
N ALA A 149 44.28 -10.68 27.85
CA ALA A 149 45.62 -11.23 27.99
C ALA A 149 46.51 -10.40 28.93
N ALA A 150 46.42 -9.07 28.84
CA ALA A 150 47.15 -8.15 29.70
C ALA A 150 46.60 -8.10 31.14
N ASN A 151 45.28 -8.22 31.31
CA ASN A 151 44.63 -8.27 32.62
C ASN A 151 43.58 -9.38 32.69
N PRO A 152 43.98 -10.62 33.05
CA PRO A 152 43.06 -11.76 33.12
C PRO A 152 41.94 -11.62 34.16
N LYS A 153 42.05 -10.67 35.11
CA LYS A 153 41.03 -10.40 36.13
C LYS A 153 39.99 -9.35 35.70
N ASP A 154 40.11 -8.77 34.51
CA ASP A 154 39.16 -7.79 33.98
C ASP A 154 37.88 -8.50 33.49
N LEU A 155 36.93 -8.70 34.41
CA LEU A 155 35.65 -9.36 34.10
C LEU A 155 34.84 -8.58 33.07
N GLU A 156 34.95 -7.24 33.02
CA GLU A 156 34.25 -6.44 32.01
C GLU A 156 34.83 -6.66 30.61
N ALA A 157 36.16 -6.78 30.50
CA ALA A 157 36.81 -7.14 29.25
C ALA A 157 36.42 -8.54 28.77
N TRP A 158 36.29 -9.53 29.67
CA TRP A 158 35.79 -10.86 29.32
C TRP A 158 34.33 -10.85 28.83
N LYS A 159 33.45 -10.07 29.46
CA LYS A 159 32.05 -9.90 29.01
C LYS A 159 31.95 -9.22 27.66
N ALA A 160 32.74 -8.16 27.45
CA ALA A 160 32.81 -7.44 26.18
C ALA A 160 33.36 -8.34 25.06
N LEU A 161 34.39 -9.15 25.35
CA LEU A 161 34.96 -10.12 24.43
C LEU A 161 33.91 -11.18 24.04
N ALA A 162 33.23 -11.76 25.02
CA ALA A 162 32.23 -12.79 24.80
C ALA A 162 31.04 -12.28 23.96
N THR A 163 30.58 -11.05 24.24
CA THR A 163 29.50 -10.40 23.49
C THR A 163 29.91 -10.13 22.04
N THR A 164 31.14 -9.66 21.82
CA THR A 164 31.68 -9.41 20.47
C THR A 164 31.86 -10.71 19.68
N GLN A 165 32.35 -11.78 20.32
CA GLN A 165 32.44 -13.12 19.72
C GLN A 165 31.06 -13.67 19.34
N GLY A 166 30.04 -13.44 20.16
CA GLY A 166 28.65 -13.80 19.85
C GLY A 166 28.09 -13.08 18.62
N MET A 167 28.36 -11.78 18.47
CA MET A 167 27.98 -11.02 17.26
C MET A 167 28.66 -11.54 15.99
N LEU A 168 29.85 -12.13 16.12
CA LEU A 168 30.61 -12.76 15.04
C LEU A 168 30.27 -14.24 14.82
N ASN A 169 29.26 -14.76 15.51
CA ASN A 169 28.84 -16.17 15.46
C ASN A 169 29.94 -17.17 15.89
N GLN A 170 30.90 -16.73 16.71
CA GLN A 170 31.98 -17.55 17.28
C GLN A 170 31.56 -18.13 18.64
N ASN A 171 30.51 -18.94 18.63
CA ASN A 171 29.79 -19.33 19.85
C ASN A 171 30.64 -20.16 20.83
N ASP A 172 31.54 -21.02 20.34
CA ASP A 172 32.42 -21.84 21.19
C ASP A 172 33.42 -20.97 21.99
N GLN A 173 33.97 -19.94 21.35
CA GLN A 173 34.89 -19.01 22.01
C GLN A 173 34.12 -18.09 22.97
N ALA A 174 32.93 -17.64 22.57
CA ALA A 174 32.07 -16.82 23.41
C ALA A 174 31.69 -17.54 24.71
N ALA A 175 31.36 -18.84 24.64
CA ALA A 175 31.05 -19.65 25.83
C ALA A 175 32.24 -19.72 26.81
N THR A 176 33.46 -19.87 26.29
CA THR A 176 34.69 -19.88 27.10
C THR A 176 34.94 -18.53 27.76
N SER A 177 34.79 -17.44 27.01
CA SER A 177 34.93 -16.07 27.52
C SER A 177 33.86 -15.73 28.57
N TRP A 178 32.62 -16.19 28.39
CA TRP A 178 31.56 -16.08 29.39
C TRP A 178 31.88 -16.85 30.66
N ALA A 179 32.44 -18.07 30.54
CA ALA A 179 32.86 -18.86 31.69
C ALA A 179 33.94 -18.15 32.53
N GLN A 180 34.91 -17.50 31.88
CA GLN A 180 35.92 -16.64 32.54
C GLN A 180 35.28 -15.42 33.22
N ALA A 181 34.28 -14.80 32.59
CA ALA A 181 33.57 -13.64 33.13
C ALA A 181 32.70 -13.94 34.38
N VAL A 182 32.31 -15.20 34.59
CA VAL A 182 31.50 -15.65 35.74
C VAL A 182 32.25 -16.57 36.70
N ALA A 183 33.52 -16.88 36.42
CA ALA A 183 34.34 -17.72 37.28
C ALA A 183 34.49 -17.07 38.67
N PRO A 184 34.23 -17.81 39.77
CA PRO A 184 34.38 -17.28 41.12
C PRO A 184 35.87 -17.13 41.45
N GLY A 185 36.42 -15.92 41.28
CA GLY A 185 37.83 -15.66 41.60
C GLY A 185 38.37 -14.28 41.25
N ALA A 186 37.97 -13.26 42.02
CA ALA A 186 38.78 -12.14 42.55
C ALA A 186 37.92 -10.87 42.75
N GLY A 187 37.10 -10.90 43.80
CA GLY A 187 36.25 -9.81 44.28
C GLY A 187 35.27 -10.36 45.29
#